data_AF-A0A6P7XB18-F1
#
_entry.id   AF-A0A6P7XB18-F1
#
_cell.length_a   1.000
_cell.length_b   1.000
_cell.length_c   1.000
_cell.angle_alpha   90.00
_cell.angle_beta   90.00
_cell.angle_gamma   90.00
#
_symmetry.space_group_name_H-M   'P 1'
#
loop_
_entity.id
_entity.type
_entity.pdbx_description
1 polymer ?
#
loop_
_entity_poly.entity_id
_entity_poly.type
_entity_poly.pdbx_seq_one_letter_code
_entity_poly.pdbx_strand_id
1 'polypeptide(L)'
;MKGTSFKDNFWSPDINSTYGYDTIIHHMNEGRKNCKEYEDFLKERAAIEERYGKDLVSLGKKKPCGQGELNTLKRALDNFKQQIENVGQCHIQLAQILRDEARKMEEFKERQKLQRKKTESVMETVHKQKFLQYKKTMDAKKTYEQRCREKDDAEQAVSRTANNVNQKQQEKLFAKLAQAKVAAEDSDKAYQLNINVLEKIQEDWQNEHIKACVFFEAQECDRINYFRNTVWTHLNQLSQQCVSNDGMYEDVRKSLEQCSIEKDIDFFVERRKTGDTPPAPVPYENYYNSQKNLILGRSQAAAAPRRGQLPVPTNIPSDREYASVDNYSIIQH
;
A
#
# COMPACT_ATOMS: atom_id res chain seq x y z
N MET A 1 -38.49 -5.88 3.70
CA MET A 1 -37.45 -4.84 3.47
C MET A 1 -37.00 -4.99 2.03
N LYS A 2 -37.01 -3.91 1.22
CA LYS A 2 -36.35 -3.94 -0.09
C LYS A 2 -34.86 -4.13 0.14
N GLY A 3 -34.21 -5.02 -0.61
CA GLY A 3 -32.78 -5.29 -0.48
C GLY A 3 -31.96 -4.03 -0.78
N THR A 4 -30.83 -3.87 -0.10
CA THR A 4 -29.89 -2.74 -0.29
C THR A 4 -28.94 -2.96 -1.47
N SER A 5 -29.28 -3.84 -2.41
CA SER A 5 -28.38 -4.24 -3.49
C SER A 5 -28.37 -3.24 -4.65
N PHE A 6 -27.30 -3.23 -5.45
CA PHE A 6 -27.20 -2.32 -6.61
C PHE A 6 -28.36 -2.53 -7.60
N LYS A 7 -28.70 -3.79 -7.87
CA LYS A 7 -29.77 -4.14 -8.83
C LYS A 7 -31.17 -3.72 -8.38
N ASP A 8 -31.37 -3.41 -7.09
CA ASP A 8 -32.69 -3.04 -6.54
C ASP A 8 -32.86 -1.51 -6.46
N ASN A 9 -31.78 -0.74 -6.49
CA ASN A 9 -31.77 0.67 -6.09
C ASN A 9 -31.22 1.65 -7.15
N PHE A 10 -30.54 1.17 -8.20
CA PHE A 10 -29.95 2.04 -9.24
C PHE A 10 -30.77 2.02 -10.53
N TRP A 11 -32.04 2.42 -10.41
CA TRP A 11 -32.98 2.56 -11.53
C TRP A 11 -33.39 4.03 -11.73
N SER A 12 -33.93 4.34 -12.90
CA SER A 12 -34.58 5.62 -13.19
C SER A 12 -35.98 5.39 -13.77
N PRO A 13 -37.00 6.18 -13.40
CA PRO A 13 -38.33 6.11 -14.01
C PRO A 13 -38.35 6.50 -15.49
N ASP A 14 -37.42 7.37 -15.91
CA ASP A 14 -37.25 7.71 -17.33
C ASP A 14 -36.55 6.56 -18.07
N ILE A 15 -37.24 6.00 -19.07
CA ILE A 15 -36.76 4.91 -19.92
C ILE A 15 -35.45 5.21 -20.64
N ASN A 16 -35.15 6.48 -20.95
CA ASN A 16 -33.91 6.86 -21.63
C ASN A 16 -32.78 7.23 -20.67
N SER A 17 -33.08 7.39 -19.38
CA SER A 17 -32.07 7.74 -18.39
C SER A 17 -31.15 6.55 -18.07
N THR A 18 -29.86 6.85 -17.96
CA THR A 18 -28.80 5.93 -17.53
C THR A 18 -28.23 6.30 -16.16
N TYR A 19 -28.85 7.27 -15.47
CA TYR A 19 -28.29 7.90 -14.26
C TYR A 19 -27.86 6.90 -13.17
N GLY A 20 -28.67 5.86 -12.91
CA GLY A 20 -28.33 4.82 -11.95
C GLY A 20 -27.06 4.05 -12.34
N TYR A 21 -26.94 3.68 -13.61
CA TYR A 21 -25.74 3.05 -14.15
C TYR A 21 -24.53 3.99 -14.09
N ASP A 22 -24.69 5.24 -14.51
CA ASP A 22 -23.62 6.24 -14.52
C ASP A 22 -23.08 6.51 -13.11
N THR A 23 -23.96 6.51 -12.10
CA THR A 23 -23.59 6.63 -10.69
C THR A 23 -22.72 5.46 -10.23
N ILE A 24 -23.07 4.23 -10.60
CA ILE A 24 -22.25 3.04 -10.29
C ILE A 24 -20.89 3.15 -10.99
N ILE A 25 -20.85 3.50 -12.28
CA ILE A 25 -19.60 3.62 -13.02
C ILE A 25 -18.69 4.71 -12.43
N HIS A 26 -19.26 5.83 -11.99
CA HIS A 26 -18.51 6.86 -11.27
C HIS A 26 -17.87 6.28 -10.00
N HIS A 27 -18.64 5.59 -9.16
CA HIS A 27 -18.14 4.92 -7.96
C HIS A 27 -17.01 3.92 -8.26
N MET A 28 -17.15 3.09 -9.30
CA MET A 28 -16.11 2.15 -9.72
C MET A 28 -14.82 2.84 -10.21
N ASN A 29 -14.93 4.04 -10.79
CA ASN A 29 -13.77 4.83 -11.21
C ASN A 29 -13.07 5.49 -10.02
N GLU A 30 -13.82 6.01 -9.06
CA GLU A 30 -13.26 6.52 -7.79
C GLU A 30 -12.56 5.39 -7.02
N GLY A 31 -13.15 4.19 -6.96
CA GLY A 31 -12.50 3.02 -6.38
C GLY A 31 -11.14 2.70 -7.03
N ARG A 32 -11.04 2.82 -8.36
CA ARG A 32 -9.77 2.65 -9.09
C ARG A 32 -8.75 3.74 -8.74
N LYS A 33 -9.20 4.99 -8.61
CA LYS A 33 -8.35 6.12 -8.22
C LYS A 33 -7.76 5.90 -6.83
N ASN A 34 -8.57 5.46 -5.87
CA ASN A 34 -8.11 5.13 -4.51
C ASN A 34 -7.03 4.02 -4.51
N CYS A 35 -7.16 3.00 -5.35
CA CYS A 35 -6.11 1.98 -5.51
C CYS A 35 -4.80 2.58 -6.04
N LYS A 36 -4.87 3.56 -6.95
CA LYS A 36 -3.68 4.26 -7.46
C LYS A 36 -3.04 5.15 -6.39
N GLU A 37 -3.85 5.89 -5.64
CA GLU A 37 -3.36 6.71 -4.52
C GLU A 37 -2.62 5.85 -3.48
N TYR A 38 -3.15 4.67 -3.14
CA TYR A 38 -2.49 3.74 -2.22
C TYR A 38 -1.21 3.13 -2.81
N GLU A 39 -1.22 2.74 -4.09
CA GLU A 39 -0.02 2.29 -4.81
C GLU A 39 1.11 3.33 -4.74
N ASP A 40 0.81 4.60 -4.98
CA ASP A 40 1.78 5.69 -4.93
C ASP A 40 2.28 5.94 -3.50
N PHE A 41 1.38 5.90 -2.52
CA PHE A 41 1.74 5.99 -1.10
C PHE A 41 2.76 4.90 -0.70
N LEU A 42 2.56 3.65 -1.11
CA LEU A 42 3.50 2.57 -0.82
C LEU A 42 4.85 2.77 -1.51
N LYS A 43 4.88 3.30 -2.73
CA LYS A 43 6.12 3.62 -3.46
C LYS A 43 6.93 4.71 -2.75
N GLU A 44 6.25 5.75 -2.27
CA GLU A 44 6.89 6.81 -1.50
C GLU A 44 7.42 6.28 -0.15
N ARG A 45 6.61 5.50 0.57
CA ARG A 45 7.05 4.86 1.81
C ARG A 45 8.26 3.96 1.61
N ALA A 46 8.27 3.16 0.55
CA ALA A 46 9.41 2.30 0.20
C ALA A 46 10.69 3.12 -0.03
N ALA A 47 10.60 4.27 -0.69
CA ALA A 47 11.76 5.14 -0.94
C ALA A 47 12.33 5.73 0.37
N ILE A 48 11.46 6.05 1.34
CA ILE A 48 11.87 6.53 2.67
C ILE A 48 12.59 5.41 3.43
N GLU A 49 11.99 4.22 3.49
CA GLU A 49 12.56 3.05 4.17
C GLU A 49 13.91 2.64 3.58
N GLU A 50 14.03 2.63 2.24
CA GLU A 50 15.28 2.27 1.59
C GLU A 50 16.39 3.28 1.89
N ARG A 51 16.10 4.58 1.87
CA ARG A 51 17.09 5.61 2.21
C ARG A 51 17.56 5.45 3.65
N TYR A 52 16.63 5.30 4.58
CA TYR A 52 16.96 5.09 5.99
C TYR A 52 17.83 3.84 6.20
N GLY A 53 17.44 2.71 5.60
CA GLY A 53 18.21 1.48 5.69
C GLY A 53 19.62 1.59 5.08
N LYS A 54 19.76 2.24 3.92
CA LYS A 54 21.07 2.49 3.30
C LYS A 54 21.97 3.38 4.15
N ASP A 55 21.42 4.40 4.77
CA ASP A 55 22.16 5.31 5.64
C ASP A 55 22.65 4.58 6.91
N LEU A 56 21.83 3.72 7.50
CA LEU A 56 22.22 2.86 8.63
C LEU A 56 23.32 1.86 8.26
N VAL A 57 23.20 1.17 7.12
CA VAL A 57 24.25 0.25 6.63
C VAL A 57 25.56 1.02 6.38
N SER A 58 25.47 2.21 5.77
CA SER A 58 26.63 3.06 5.54
C SER A 58 27.28 3.53 6.85
N LEU A 59 26.47 3.87 7.87
CA LEU A 59 26.92 4.23 9.21
C LEU A 59 27.68 3.07 9.87
N GLY A 60 27.09 1.88 9.90
CA GLY A 60 27.70 0.67 10.48
C GLY A 60 29.03 0.29 9.80
N LYS A 61 29.12 0.39 8.48
CA LYS A 61 30.34 0.03 7.74
C LYS A 61 31.44 1.08 7.81
N LYS A 62 31.10 2.35 7.53
CA LYS A 62 32.09 3.38 7.20
C LYS A 62 32.54 4.19 8.39
N LYS A 63 31.73 4.31 9.44
CA LYS A 63 32.07 5.17 10.58
C LYS A 63 32.74 4.34 11.68
N PRO A 64 33.86 4.82 12.25
CA PRO A 64 34.43 4.18 13.43
C PRO A 64 33.49 4.37 14.63
N CYS A 65 33.40 3.35 15.47
CA CYS A 65 32.78 3.43 16.80
C CYS A 65 33.68 2.61 17.73
N GLY A 66 34.40 3.28 18.64
CA GLY A 66 35.35 2.61 19.54
C GLY A 66 36.60 2.04 18.86
N GLN A 67 37.15 2.70 17.83
CA GLN A 67 38.32 2.17 17.12
C GLN A 67 39.57 2.01 18.01
N GLY A 68 39.71 2.84 19.04
CA GLY A 68 40.80 2.77 20.02
C GLY A 68 40.51 1.84 21.20
N GLU A 69 39.26 1.38 21.36
CA GLU A 69 38.89 0.51 22.46
C GLU A 69 39.54 -0.87 22.32
N LEU A 70 39.71 -1.56 23.45
CA LEU A 70 40.40 -2.83 23.52
C LEU A 70 39.49 -3.95 24.05
N ASN A 71 39.93 -5.18 23.80
CA ASN A 71 39.41 -6.41 24.39
C ASN A 71 37.86 -6.49 24.49
N THR A 72 37.28 -6.49 25.68
CA THR A 72 35.86 -6.79 25.87
C THR A 72 34.94 -5.63 25.47
N LEU A 73 35.28 -4.38 25.79
CA LEU A 73 34.53 -3.21 25.34
C LEU A 73 34.57 -3.06 23.81
N LYS A 74 35.73 -3.31 23.20
CA LYS A 74 35.85 -3.31 21.73
C LYS A 74 34.89 -4.29 21.06
N ARG A 75 34.80 -5.52 21.60
CA ARG A 75 33.88 -6.55 21.10
C ARG A 75 32.42 -6.11 21.20
N ALA A 76 32.02 -5.48 22.31
CA ALA A 76 30.66 -4.99 22.49
C ALA A 76 30.32 -3.85 21.50
N LEU A 77 31.25 -2.93 21.27
CA LEU A 77 31.06 -1.86 20.29
C LEU A 77 31.02 -2.39 18.85
N ASP A 78 31.79 -3.42 18.52
CA ASP A 78 31.70 -4.09 17.21
C ASP A 78 30.35 -4.80 17.03
N ASN A 79 29.84 -5.46 18.08
CA ASN A 79 28.50 -6.06 18.06
C ASN A 79 27.42 -5.00 17.85
N PHE A 80 27.50 -3.87 18.58
CA PHE A 80 26.60 -2.73 18.39
C PHE A 80 26.58 -2.25 16.93
N LYS A 81 27.76 -2.01 16.34
CA LYS A 81 27.86 -1.61 14.93
C LYS A 81 27.22 -2.64 13.98
N GLN A 82 27.45 -3.93 14.23
CA GLN A 82 26.86 -5.00 13.42
C GLN A 82 25.34 -5.01 13.52
N GLN A 83 24.76 -4.79 14.70
CA GLN A 83 23.31 -4.77 14.86
C GLN A 83 22.69 -3.52 14.21
N ILE A 84 23.37 -2.36 14.22
CA ILE A 84 22.93 -1.18 13.45
C ILE A 84 22.91 -1.47 11.93
N GLU A 85 23.91 -2.18 11.42
CA GLU A 85 23.91 -2.63 10.02
C GLU A 85 22.74 -3.59 9.72
N ASN A 86 22.49 -4.55 10.62
CA ASN A 86 21.40 -5.51 10.46
C ASN A 86 20.03 -4.83 10.44
N VAL A 87 19.77 -3.87 11.34
CA VAL A 87 18.57 -3.04 11.32
C VAL A 87 18.44 -2.32 9.98
N GLY A 88 19.52 -1.71 9.49
CA GLY A 88 19.53 -1.08 8.17
C GLY A 88 19.16 -2.03 7.04
N GLN A 89 19.66 -3.27 7.08
CA GLN A 89 19.33 -4.30 6.10
C GLN A 89 17.85 -4.72 6.16
N CYS A 90 17.25 -4.80 7.36
CA CYS A 90 15.82 -5.06 7.53
C CYS A 90 14.96 -3.95 6.90
N HIS A 91 15.32 -2.67 7.07
CA HIS A 91 14.60 -1.57 6.43
C HIS A 91 14.71 -1.59 4.89
N ILE A 92 15.86 -1.99 4.34
CA ILE A 92 16.01 -2.20 2.89
C ILE A 92 15.10 -3.35 2.40
N GLN A 93 14.99 -4.43 3.16
CA GLN A 93 14.09 -5.55 2.84
C GLN A 93 12.63 -5.12 2.91
N LEU A 94 12.21 -4.37 3.94
CA LEU A 94 10.87 -3.80 4.02
C LEU A 94 10.55 -2.95 2.79
N ALA A 95 11.48 -2.11 2.34
CA ALA A 95 11.30 -1.31 1.14
C ALA A 95 11.05 -2.15 -0.12
N GLN A 96 11.67 -3.33 -0.23
CA GLN A 96 11.40 -4.27 -1.33
C GLN A 96 9.99 -4.87 -1.22
N ILE A 97 9.59 -5.29 -0.02
CA ILE A 97 8.24 -5.83 0.24
C ILE A 97 7.18 -4.79 -0.13
N LEU A 98 7.38 -3.52 0.26
CA LEU A 98 6.47 -2.42 -0.06
C LEU A 98 6.30 -2.19 -1.57
N ARG A 99 7.39 -2.31 -2.34
CA ARG A 99 7.33 -2.22 -3.81
C ARG A 99 6.56 -3.38 -4.41
N ASP A 100 6.74 -4.57 -3.85
CA ASP A 100 5.98 -5.75 -4.28
C ASP A 100 4.49 -5.62 -3.97
N GLU A 101 4.12 -5.05 -2.83
CA GLU A 101 2.73 -4.74 -2.49
C GLU A 101 2.14 -3.67 -3.42
N ALA A 102 2.89 -2.63 -3.74
CA ALA A 102 2.48 -1.62 -4.71
C ALA A 102 2.24 -2.24 -6.10
N ARG A 103 3.13 -3.13 -6.56
CA ARG A 103 2.97 -3.88 -7.81
C ARG A 103 1.69 -4.74 -7.78
N LYS A 104 1.44 -5.47 -6.71
CA LYS A 104 0.21 -6.29 -6.58
C LYS A 104 -1.05 -5.43 -6.61
N MET A 105 -1.02 -4.24 -6.01
CA MET A 105 -2.12 -3.27 -6.08
C MET A 105 -2.36 -2.78 -7.51
N GLU A 106 -1.28 -2.50 -8.26
CA GLU A 106 -1.37 -2.14 -9.68
C GLU A 106 -1.98 -3.25 -10.54
N GLU A 107 -1.53 -4.50 -10.34
CA GLU A 107 -2.09 -5.68 -11.02
C GLU A 107 -3.58 -5.88 -10.72
N PHE A 108 -3.97 -5.74 -9.44
CA PHE A 108 -5.38 -5.79 -9.02
C PHE A 108 -6.22 -4.72 -9.72
N LYS A 109 -5.73 -3.48 -9.71
CA LYS A 109 -6.37 -2.30 -10.32
C LYS A 109 -6.58 -2.48 -11.84
N GLU A 110 -5.56 -2.96 -12.56
CA GLU A 110 -5.66 -3.16 -14.02
C GLU A 110 -6.54 -4.36 -14.39
N ARG A 111 -6.54 -5.42 -13.57
CA ARG A 111 -7.49 -6.54 -13.72
C ARG A 111 -8.94 -6.11 -13.57
N GLN A 112 -9.28 -5.35 -12.52
CA GLN A 112 -10.64 -4.83 -12.35
C GLN A 112 -11.05 -3.92 -13.51
N LYS A 113 -10.16 -3.02 -13.95
CA LYS A 113 -10.41 -2.14 -15.10
C LYS A 113 -10.74 -2.94 -16.36
N LEU A 114 -9.99 -4.01 -16.66
CA LEU A 114 -10.24 -4.84 -17.83
C LEU A 114 -11.62 -5.54 -17.76
N GLN A 115 -11.97 -6.09 -16.60
CA GLN A 115 -13.28 -6.75 -16.41
C GLN A 115 -14.42 -5.73 -16.53
N ARG A 116 -14.29 -4.56 -15.89
CA ARG A 116 -15.26 -3.46 -15.96
C ARG A 116 -15.49 -2.98 -17.38
N LYS A 117 -14.43 -2.80 -18.17
CA LYS A 117 -14.52 -2.35 -19.58
C LYS A 117 -15.31 -3.29 -20.48
N LYS A 118 -15.25 -4.61 -20.21
CA LYS A 118 -16.08 -5.60 -20.94
C LYS A 118 -17.57 -5.37 -20.67
N THR A 119 -17.94 -5.22 -19.40
CA THR A 119 -19.32 -4.93 -19.00
C THR A 119 -19.79 -3.57 -19.52
N GLU A 120 -18.94 -2.54 -19.49
CA GLU A 120 -19.26 -1.21 -20.02
C GLU A 120 -19.61 -1.26 -21.52
N SER A 121 -18.86 -2.02 -22.32
CA SER A 121 -19.11 -2.16 -23.76
C SER A 121 -20.45 -2.85 -24.08
N VAL A 122 -20.84 -3.85 -23.29
CA VAL A 122 -22.16 -4.49 -23.40
C VAL A 122 -23.26 -3.48 -23.07
N MET A 123 -23.10 -2.75 -21.96
CA MET A 123 -24.07 -1.75 -21.50
C MET A 123 -24.25 -0.59 -22.49
N GLU A 124 -23.16 -0.10 -23.10
CA GLU A 124 -23.22 0.91 -24.15
C GLU A 124 -24.06 0.45 -25.35
N THR A 125 -23.89 -0.81 -25.76
CA THR A 125 -24.63 -1.41 -26.88
C THR A 125 -26.13 -1.48 -26.58
N VAL A 126 -26.51 -2.02 -25.41
CA VAL A 126 -27.93 -2.14 -25.04
C VAL A 126 -28.58 -0.79 -24.76
N HIS A 127 -27.86 0.18 -24.19
CA HIS A 127 -28.35 1.56 -24.03
C HIS A 127 -28.64 2.21 -25.38
N LYS A 128 -27.73 2.08 -26.34
CA LYS A 128 -27.91 2.63 -27.69
C LYS A 128 -29.09 1.96 -28.41
N GLN A 129 -29.20 0.63 -28.32
CA GLN A 129 -30.30 -0.11 -28.93
C GLN A 129 -31.67 0.31 -28.35
N LYS A 130 -31.77 0.38 -27.01
CA LYS A 130 -32.97 0.87 -26.31
C LYS A 130 -33.35 2.27 -26.76
N PHE A 131 -32.41 3.20 -26.77
CA PHE A 131 -32.64 4.60 -27.16
C PHE A 131 -33.14 4.72 -28.61
N LEU A 132 -32.50 4.02 -29.55
CA LEU A 132 -32.89 4.05 -30.96
C LEU A 132 -34.28 3.47 -31.18
N GLN A 133 -34.61 2.34 -30.55
CA GLN A 133 -35.95 1.75 -30.67
C GLN A 133 -37.00 2.64 -30.02
N TYR A 134 -36.71 3.25 -28.86
CA TYR A 134 -37.63 4.19 -28.22
C TYR A 134 -37.96 5.36 -29.15
N LYS A 135 -36.94 5.99 -29.74
CA LYS A 135 -37.13 7.09 -30.71
C LYS A 135 -38.01 6.66 -31.88
N LYS A 136 -37.70 5.52 -32.51
CA LYS A 136 -38.49 4.96 -33.62
C LYS A 136 -39.95 4.72 -33.23
N THR A 137 -40.17 4.22 -32.02
CA THR A 137 -41.52 3.95 -31.48
C THR A 137 -42.30 5.25 -31.26
N MET A 138 -41.64 6.30 -30.75
CA MET A 138 -42.27 7.61 -30.58
C MET A 138 -42.59 8.29 -31.91
N ASP A 139 -41.76 8.11 -32.94
CA ASP A 139 -42.05 8.63 -34.28
C ASP A 139 -43.21 7.86 -34.96
N ALA A 140 -43.30 6.55 -34.75
CA ALA A 140 -44.45 5.74 -35.18
C ALA A 140 -45.74 6.19 -34.47
N LYS A 141 -45.69 6.46 -33.16
CA LYS A 141 -46.81 7.03 -32.38
C LYS A 141 -47.31 8.34 -32.99
N LYS A 142 -46.41 9.29 -33.23
CA LYS A 142 -46.75 10.60 -33.83
C LYS A 142 -47.39 10.44 -35.21
N THR A 143 -46.86 9.52 -36.02
CA THR A 143 -47.40 9.22 -37.35
C THR A 143 -48.81 8.66 -37.25
N TYR A 144 -49.03 7.68 -36.36
CA TYR A 144 -50.35 7.12 -36.10
C TYR A 144 -51.35 8.19 -35.64
N GLU A 145 -51.00 9.00 -34.64
CA GLU A 145 -51.85 10.10 -34.17
C GLU A 145 -52.20 11.09 -35.29
N GLN A 146 -51.26 11.36 -36.19
CA GLN A 146 -51.50 12.21 -37.36
C GLN A 146 -52.47 11.57 -38.36
N ARG A 147 -52.33 10.28 -38.65
CA ARG A 147 -53.25 9.55 -39.55
C ARG A 147 -54.65 9.44 -38.96
N CYS A 148 -54.78 9.29 -37.64
CA CYS A 148 -56.08 9.36 -36.96
C CYS A 148 -56.76 10.70 -37.16
N ARG A 149 -56.03 11.82 -36.96
CA ARG A 149 -56.57 13.17 -37.22
C ARG A 149 -57.02 13.35 -38.67
N GLU A 150 -56.22 12.90 -39.64
CA GLU A 150 -56.56 12.97 -41.07
C GLU A 150 -57.82 12.15 -41.41
N LYS A 151 -57.99 10.99 -40.78
CA LYS A 151 -59.21 10.17 -40.90
C LYS A 151 -60.41 10.91 -40.32
N ASP A 152 -60.30 11.45 -39.11
CA ASP A 152 -61.40 12.17 -38.45
C ASP A 152 -61.82 13.41 -39.26
N ASP A 153 -60.86 14.15 -39.82
CA ASP A 153 -61.11 15.29 -40.72
C ASP A 153 -61.81 14.85 -42.01
N ALA A 154 -61.42 13.71 -42.59
CA ALA A 154 -62.07 13.15 -43.77
C ALA A 154 -63.51 12.68 -43.47
N GLU A 155 -63.76 12.09 -42.30
CA GLU A 155 -65.10 11.69 -41.85
C GLU A 155 -66.01 12.92 -41.66
N GLN A 156 -65.49 13.97 -41.02
CA GLN A 156 -66.20 15.24 -40.88
C GLN A 156 -66.48 15.90 -42.24
N ALA A 157 -65.53 15.87 -43.17
CA ALA A 157 -65.71 16.43 -44.51
C ALA A 157 -66.82 15.70 -45.29
N VAL A 158 -66.88 14.36 -45.20
CA VAL A 158 -67.98 13.57 -45.79
C VAL A 158 -69.32 13.95 -45.13
N SER A 159 -69.37 14.02 -43.80
CA SER A 159 -70.59 14.33 -43.04
C SER A 159 -71.16 15.73 -43.35
N ARG A 160 -70.32 16.77 -43.39
CA ARG A 160 -70.75 18.16 -43.64
C ARG A 160 -71.22 18.39 -45.08
N THR A 161 -70.75 17.59 -46.02
CA THR A 161 -70.91 17.84 -47.46
C THR A 161 -71.96 16.92 -48.09
N ALA A 162 -72.52 15.98 -47.32
CA ALA A 162 -73.40 14.90 -47.79
C ALA A 162 -74.63 15.34 -48.62
N ASN A 163 -75.10 16.57 -48.48
CA ASN A 163 -76.30 17.10 -49.17
C ASN A 163 -76.01 18.24 -50.17
N ASN A 164 -74.75 18.65 -50.37
CA ASN A 164 -74.40 19.92 -51.06
C ASN A 164 -73.36 19.80 -52.19
N VAL A 165 -73.01 18.59 -52.66
CA VAL A 165 -72.02 18.39 -53.74
C VAL A 165 -72.51 17.47 -54.84
N ASN A 166 -71.90 17.60 -56.03
CA ASN A 166 -72.20 16.71 -57.15
C ASN A 166 -71.66 15.29 -56.92
N GLN A 167 -72.22 14.31 -57.63
CA GLN A 167 -71.90 12.89 -57.49
C GLN A 167 -70.39 12.59 -57.62
N LYS A 168 -69.70 13.24 -58.55
CA LYS A 168 -68.25 13.07 -58.78
C LYS A 168 -67.40 13.58 -57.61
N GLN A 169 -67.81 14.68 -56.98
CA GLN A 169 -67.16 15.22 -55.77
C GLN A 169 -67.41 14.33 -54.56
N GLN A 170 -68.62 13.78 -54.45
CA GLN A 170 -68.99 12.84 -53.40
C GLN A 170 -68.15 11.55 -53.46
N GLU A 171 -67.99 10.96 -54.65
CA GLU A 171 -67.11 9.81 -54.88
C GLU A 171 -65.66 10.09 -54.46
N LYS A 172 -65.14 11.28 -54.79
CA LYS A 172 -63.77 11.69 -54.41
C LYS A 172 -63.60 11.80 -52.88
N LEU A 173 -64.60 12.31 -52.16
CA LEU A 173 -64.58 12.39 -50.70
C LEU A 173 -64.63 11.00 -50.06
N PHE A 174 -65.48 10.09 -50.57
CA PHE A 174 -65.50 8.70 -50.10
C PHE A 174 -64.19 7.96 -50.37
N ALA A 175 -63.58 8.16 -51.54
CA ALA A 175 -62.27 7.58 -51.86
C ALA A 175 -61.16 8.10 -50.91
N LYS A 176 -61.15 9.41 -50.63
CA LYS A 176 -60.22 10.02 -49.67
C LYS A 176 -60.43 9.48 -48.26
N LEU A 177 -61.68 9.33 -47.83
CA LEU A 177 -62.01 8.73 -46.54
C LEU A 177 -61.54 7.27 -46.46
N ALA A 178 -61.81 6.45 -47.48
CA ALA A 178 -61.36 5.06 -47.53
C ALA A 178 -59.84 4.97 -47.44
N GLN A 179 -59.11 5.83 -48.17
CA GLN A 179 -57.65 5.90 -48.11
C GLN A 179 -57.15 6.32 -46.71
N ALA A 180 -57.77 7.32 -46.09
CA ALA A 180 -57.41 7.76 -44.75
C ALA A 180 -57.66 6.68 -43.69
N LYS A 181 -58.74 5.90 -43.82
CA LYS A 181 -59.01 4.73 -42.96
C LYS A 181 -57.92 3.68 -43.06
N VAL A 182 -57.56 3.27 -44.28
CA VAL A 182 -56.48 2.29 -44.50
C VAL A 182 -55.15 2.81 -43.98
N ALA A 183 -54.81 4.07 -44.24
CA ALA A 183 -53.57 4.68 -43.76
C ALA A 183 -53.50 4.73 -42.23
N ALA A 184 -54.62 5.01 -41.55
CA ALA A 184 -54.71 4.97 -40.10
C ALA A 184 -54.51 3.55 -39.57
N GLU A 185 -55.19 2.55 -40.14
CA GLU A 185 -55.04 1.13 -39.76
C GLU A 185 -53.61 0.60 -39.97
N ASP A 186 -52.96 0.95 -41.08
CA ASP A 186 -51.59 0.53 -41.35
C ASP A 186 -50.60 1.18 -40.36
N SER A 187 -50.81 2.47 -40.04
CA SER A 187 -49.99 3.18 -39.05
C SER A 187 -50.21 2.67 -37.62
N ASP A 188 -51.43 2.22 -37.29
CA ASP A 188 -51.75 1.58 -36.01
C ASP A 188 -50.99 0.25 -35.85
N LYS A 189 -51.08 -0.63 -36.86
CA LYS A 189 -50.33 -1.90 -36.89
C LYS A 189 -48.82 -1.66 -36.78
N ALA A 190 -48.30 -0.65 -37.47
CA ALA A 190 -46.89 -0.29 -37.40
C ALA A 190 -46.51 0.22 -35.99
N TYR A 191 -47.36 1.04 -35.35
CA TYR A 191 -47.11 1.52 -34.00
C TYR A 191 -47.15 0.37 -32.97
N GLN A 192 -48.16 -0.50 -33.02
CA GLN A 192 -48.28 -1.69 -32.17
C GLN A 192 -47.07 -2.60 -32.31
N LEU A 193 -46.60 -2.85 -33.55
CA LEU A 193 -45.39 -3.62 -33.78
C LEU A 193 -44.16 -2.99 -33.12
N ASN A 194 -43.99 -1.66 -33.22
CA ASN A 194 -42.86 -0.97 -32.59
C ASN A 194 -42.93 -1.00 -31.06
N ILE A 195 -44.13 -0.96 -30.47
CA ILE A 195 -44.34 -1.15 -29.03
C ILE A 195 -43.88 -2.55 -28.60
N ASN A 196 -44.33 -3.61 -29.28
CA ASN A 196 -43.92 -4.98 -28.96
C ASN A 196 -42.39 -5.19 -29.06
N VAL A 197 -41.75 -4.56 -30.06
CA VAL A 197 -40.28 -4.61 -30.21
C VAL A 197 -39.59 -3.81 -29.09
N LEU A 198 -40.14 -2.65 -28.70
CA LEU A 198 -39.61 -1.84 -27.61
C LEU A 198 -39.70 -2.58 -26.27
N GLU A 199 -40.82 -3.24 -25.98
CA GLU A 199 -41.01 -4.04 -24.76
C GLU A 199 -39.96 -5.13 -24.63
N LYS A 200 -39.70 -5.87 -25.71
CA LYS A 200 -38.65 -6.89 -25.75
C LYS A 200 -37.25 -6.30 -25.50
N ILE A 201 -36.90 -5.21 -26.18
CA ILE A 201 -35.60 -4.54 -25.99
C ILE A 201 -35.47 -3.97 -24.57
N GLN A 202 -36.57 -3.51 -23.97
CA GLN A 202 -36.59 -3.04 -22.60
C GLN A 202 -36.35 -4.18 -21.61
N GLU A 203 -36.97 -5.35 -21.81
CA GLU A 203 -36.73 -6.54 -21.00
C GLU A 203 -35.26 -6.99 -21.09
N ASP A 204 -34.71 -7.07 -22.32
CA ASP A 204 -33.31 -7.39 -22.54
C ASP A 204 -32.37 -6.40 -21.83
N TRP A 205 -32.65 -5.09 -21.92
CA TRP A 205 -31.90 -4.06 -21.20
C TRP A 205 -32.00 -4.21 -19.68
N GLN A 206 -33.19 -4.46 -19.13
CA GLN A 206 -33.37 -4.66 -17.69
C GLN A 206 -32.56 -5.85 -17.18
N ASN A 207 -32.58 -6.95 -17.92
CA ASN A 207 -31.82 -8.15 -17.61
C ASN A 207 -30.31 -7.89 -17.63
N GLU A 208 -29.79 -7.18 -18.64
CA GLU A 208 -28.37 -6.81 -18.69
C GLU A 208 -27.99 -5.80 -17.60
N HIS A 209 -28.85 -4.84 -17.29
CA HIS A 209 -28.63 -3.88 -16.20
C HIS A 209 -28.52 -4.57 -14.84
N ILE A 210 -29.39 -5.55 -14.57
CA ILE A 210 -29.33 -6.36 -13.34
C ILE A 210 -28.01 -7.14 -13.28
N LYS A 211 -27.60 -7.79 -14.37
CA LYS A 211 -26.32 -8.51 -14.45
C LYS A 211 -25.14 -7.58 -14.19
N ALA A 212 -25.14 -6.40 -14.81
CA ALA A 212 -24.11 -5.38 -14.61
C ALA A 212 -24.05 -4.91 -13.14
N CYS A 213 -25.21 -4.64 -12.52
CA CYS A 213 -25.28 -4.24 -11.12
C CYS A 213 -24.70 -5.30 -10.19
N VAL A 214 -25.08 -6.57 -10.36
CA VAL A 214 -24.54 -7.69 -9.57
C VAL A 214 -23.02 -7.82 -9.76
N PHE A 215 -22.55 -7.67 -10.99
CA PHE A 215 -21.12 -7.70 -11.29
C PHE A 215 -20.35 -6.57 -10.62
N PHE A 216 -20.82 -5.31 -10.72
CA PHE A 216 -20.13 -4.17 -10.11
C PHE A 216 -20.18 -4.20 -8.59
N GLU A 217 -21.28 -4.65 -8.00
CA GLU A 217 -21.38 -4.86 -6.55
C GLU A 217 -20.36 -5.91 -6.07
N ALA A 218 -20.21 -7.02 -6.81
CA ALA A 218 -19.20 -8.03 -6.51
C ALA A 218 -17.76 -7.49 -6.64
N GLN A 219 -17.48 -6.66 -7.67
CA GLN A 219 -16.19 -6.00 -7.83
C GLN A 219 -15.89 -5.04 -6.68
N GLU A 220 -16.89 -4.32 -6.18
CA GLU A 220 -16.71 -3.40 -5.06
C GLU A 220 -16.48 -4.15 -3.75
N CYS A 221 -17.21 -5.25 -3.50
CA CYS A 221 -16.95 -6.15 -2.39
C CYS A 221 -15.52 -6.71 -2.43
N ASP A 222 -15.06 -7.17 -3.60
CA ASP A 222 -13.68 -7.66 -3.78
C ASP A 222 -12.65 -6.55 -3.51
N ARG A 223 -12.90 -5.33 -4.00
CA ARG A 223 -12.03 -4.16 -3.76
C ARG A 223 -11.90 -3.85 -2.28
N ILE A 224 -13.03 -3.75 -1.56
CA ILE A 224 -13.04 -3.44 -0.12
C ILE A 224 -12.29 -4.53 0.65
N ASN A 225 -12.55 -5.80 0.34
CA ASN A 225 -11.89 -6.92 1.01
C ASN A 225 -10.38 -6.94 0.72
N TYR A 226 -9.99 -6.76 -0.54
CA TYR A 226 -8.59 -6.71 -0.95
C TYR A 226 -7.85 -5.59 -0.21
N PHE A 227 -8.40 -4.37 -0.23
CA PHE A 227 -7.80 -3.21 0.41
C PHE A 227 -7.61 -3.42 1.92
N ARG A 228 -8.65 -3.91 2.61
CA ARG A 228 -8.60 -4.25 4.04
C ARG A 228 -7.47 -5.24 4.34
N ASN A 229 -7.38 -6.32 3.55
CA ASN A 229 -6.42 -7.39 3.79
C ASN A 229 -4.99 -6.96 3.48
N THR A 230 -4.77 -6.13 2.46
CA THR A 230 -3.46 -5.56 2.14
C THR A 230 -2.98 -4.66 3.28
N VAL A 231 -3.82 -3.75 3.77
CA VAL A 231 -3.45 -2.86 4.89
C VAL A 231 -3.16 -3.68 6.15
N TRP A 232 -3.99 -4.67 6.45
CA TRP A 232 -3.77 -5.57 7.60
C TRP A 232 -2.43 -6.31 7.52
N THR A 233 -2.12 -6.87 6.35
CA THR A 233 -0.86 -7.59 6.12
C THR A 233 0.33 -6.65 6.29
N HIS A 234 0.24 -5.44 5.75
CA HIS A 234 1.28 -4.42 5.89
C HIS A 234 1.53 -4.06 7.36
N LEU A 235 0.47 -3.85 8.15
CA LEU A 235 0.59 -3.55 9.59
C LEU A 235 1.26 -4.70 10.38
N ASN A 236 0.98 -5.94 10.02
CA ASN A 236 1.63 -7.10 10.65
C ASN A 236 3.13 -7.14 10.34
N GLN A 237 3.55 -6.80 9.11
CA GLN A 237 4.96 -6.73 8.76
C GLN A 237 5.69 -5.64 9.56
N LEU A 238 5.08 -4.46 9.71
CA LEU A 238 5.65 -3.39 10.53
C LEU A 238 5.81 -3.83 12.00
N SER A 239 4.79 -4.49 12.55
CA SER A 239 4.83 -5.01 13.92
C SER A 239 5.94 -6.07 14.09
N GLN A 240 6.07 -6.98 13.13
CA GLN A 240 7.12 -8.01 13.12
C GLN A 240 8.53 -7.38 13.06
N GLN A 241 8.69 -6.28 12.32
CA GLN A 241 9.96 -5.57 12.27
C GLN A 241 10.31 -4.92 13.61
N CYS A 242 9.35 -4.33 14.32
CA CYS A 242 9.59 -3.80 15.67
C CYS A 242 10.13 -4.87 16.62
N VAL A 243 9.53 -6.07 16.61
CA VAL A 243 9.99 -7.21 17.43
C VAL A 243 11.39 -7.67 17.00
N SER A 244 11.66 -7.73 15.70
CA SER A 244 12.98 -8.09 15.19
C SER A 244 14.05 -7.10 15.63
N ASN A 245 13.76 -5.79 15.57
CA ASN A 245 14.69 -4.75 15.99
C ASN A 245 14.95 -4.82 17.49
N ASP A 246 13.92 -5.06 18.31
CA ASP A 246 14.08 -5.22 19.76
C ASP A 246 15.03 -6.38 20.11
N GLY A 247 14.89 -7.52 19.43
CA GLY A 247 15.81 -8.65 19.58
C GLY A 247 17.26 -8.29 19.23
N MET A 248 17.49 -7.52 18.17
CA MET A 248 18.83 -7.04 17.81
C MET A 248 19.42 -6.11 18.87
N TYR A 249 18.61 -5.24 19.48
CA TYR A 249 19.07 -4.36 20.56
C TYR A 249 19.35 -5.13 21.86
N GLU A 250 18.59 -6.18 22.12
CA GLU A 250 18.82 -7.09 23.24
C GLU A 250 20.15 -7.84 23.11
N ASP A 251 20.53 -8.25 21.89
CA ASP A 251 21.84 -8.86 21.64
C ASP A 251 23.00 -7.91 21.96
N VAL A 252 22.83 -6.60 21.69
CA VAL A 252 23.83 -5.58 22.08
C VAL A 252 23.93 -5.48 23.61
N ARG A 253 22.79 -5.43 24.32
CA ARG A 253 22.77 -5.37 25.78
C ARG A 253 23.49 -6.56 26.42
N LYS A 254 23.20 -7.77 25.94
CA LYS A 254 23.90 -9.00 26.37
C LYS A 254 25.41 -8.95 26.08
N SER A 255 25.81 -8.34 24.95
CA SER A 255 27.24 -8.16 24.66
C SER A 255 27.90 -7.15 25.61
N LEU A 256 27.18 -6.12 26.06
CA LEU A 256 27.68 -5.13 27.02
C LEU A 256 27.79 -5.71 28.44
N GLU A 257 26.87 -6.59 28.84
CA GLU A 257 26.95 -7.32 30.11
C GLU A 257 28.22 -8.20 30.23
N GLN A 258 28.83 -8.57 29.09
CA GLN A 258 30.07 -9.32 29.05
C GLN A 258 31.34 -8.45 29.12
N CYS A 259 31.20 -7.12 29.14
CA CYS A 259 32.34 -6.23 29.33
C CYS A 259 32.94 -6.39 30.73
N SER A 260 34.26 -6.45 30.83
CA SER A 260 34.98 -6.47 32.10
C SER A 260 36.06 -5.41 32.06
N ILE A 261 35.93 -4.45 32.97
CA ILE A 261 36.87 -3.33 33.12
C ILE A 261 38.24 -3.89 33.49
N GLU A 262 38.31 -4.86 34.39
CA GLU A 262 39.56 -5.49 34.84
C GLU A 262 40.28 -6.13 33.66
N LYS A 263 39.59 -6.95 32.85
CA LYS A 263 40.18 -7.61 31.68
C LYS A 263 40.66 -6.62 30.63
N ASP A 264 39.99 -5.49 30.48
CA ASP A 264 40.38 -4.47 29.50
C ASP A 264 41.61 -3.68 29.98
N ILE A 265 41.68 -3.34 31.28
CA ILE A 265 42.86 -2.71 31.90
C ILE A 265 44.06 -3.65 31.89
N ASP A 266 43.89 -4.91 32.30
CA ASP A 266 44.95 -5.92 32.25
C ASP A 266 45.48 -6.09 30.83
N PHE A 267 44.57 -6.18 29.85
CA PHE A 267 44.95 -6.28 28.44
C PHE A 267 45.73 -5.04 27.95
N PHE A 268 45.34 -3.84 28.40
CA PHE A 268 46.07 -2.62 28.07
C PHE A 268 47.48 -2.61 28.69
N VAL A 269 47.59 -2.86 30.00
CA VAL A 269 48.86 -2.87 30.73
C VAL A 269 49.80 -3.90 30.13
N GLU A 270 49.35 -5.14 29.89
CA GLU A 270 50.19 -6.18 29.31
C GLU A 270 50.71 -5.81 27.92
N ARG A 271 49.91 -5.08 27.13
CA ARG A 271 50.27 -4.69 25.77
C ARG A 271 51.08 -3.39 25.67
N ARG A 272 51.03 -2.53 26.69
CA ARG A 272 51.61 -1.17 26.67
C ARG A 272 52.60 -0.87 27.80
N LYS A 273 52.83 -1.79 28.74
CA LYS A 273 53.81 -1.59 29.83
C LYS A 273 55.20 -1.32 29.25
N THR A 274 55.89 -0.35 29.84
CA THR A 274 57.21 0.12 29.39
C THR A 274 58.34 -0.27 30.35
N GLY A 275 58.00 -0.94 31.44
CA GLY A 275 58.92 -1.33 32.51
C GLY A 275 58.15 -1.53 33.81
N ASP A 276 58.67 -2.39 34.67
CA ASP A 276 58.13 -2.70 36.01
C ASP A 276 59.00 -2.10 37.13
N THR A 277 60.11 -1.48 36.75
CA THR A 277 61.15 -0.96 37.64
C THR A 277 61.28 0.55 37.46
N PRO A 278 61.02 1.35 38.51
CA PRO A 278 61.23 2.79 38.46
C PRO A 278 62.70 3.14 38.15
N PRO A 279 62.99 4.31 37.54
CA PRO A 279 64.36 4.78 37.36
C PRO A 279 65.13 4.79 38.68
N ALA A 280 66.36 4.26 38.66
CA ALA A 280 67.21 4.26 39.84
C ALA A 280 67.56 5.71 40.27
N PRO A 281 67.68 5.98 41.58
CA PRO A 281 68.17 7.27 42.06
C PRO A 281 69.52 7.60 41.43
N VAL A 282 69.71 8.83 40.95
CA VAL A 282 70.98 9.28 40.37
C VAL A 282 71.99 9.47 41.52
N PRO A 283 73.05 8.66 41.61
CA PRO A 283 74.05 8.83 42.66
C PRO A 283 74.87 10.11 42.40
N TYR A 284 75.33 10.76 43.46
CA TYR A 284 76.31 11.84 43.33
C TYR A 284 77.65 11.26 42.82
N GLU A 285 78.08 11.72 41.65
CA GLU A 285 79.39 11.39 41.10
C GLU A 285 80.38 12.55 41.35
N ASN A 286 81.35 12.30 42.22
CA ASN A 286 82.43 13.25 42.45
C ASN A 286 83.43 13.19 41.27
N TYR A 287 83.66 14.33 40.61
CA TYR A 287 84.56 14.48 39.46
C TYR A 287 85.96 13.85 39.66
N TYR A 288 86.50 13.87 40.88
CA TYR A 288 87.83 13.36 41.19
C TYR A 288 87.89 11.85 41.49
N ASN A 289 86.76 11.18 41.70
CA ASN A 289 86.71 9.73 41.93
C ASN A 289 86.49 8.91 40.63
N SER A 290 86.03 9.54 39.55
CA SER A 290 85.73 8.84 38.28
C SER A 290 86.97 8.24 37.57
N GLN A 291 88.18 8.68 37.92
CA GLN A 291 89.42 8.15 37.33
C GLN A 291 89.88 6.80 37.91
N LYS A 292 89.35 6.35 39.06
CA LYS A 292 89.79 5.08 39.69
C LYS A 292 89.05 3.82 39.21
N ASN A 293 87.88 3.95 38.59
CA ASN A 293 87.02 2.78 38.28
C ASN A 293 87.11 2.24 36.84
N LEU A 294 87.93 2.83 35.96
CA LEU A 294 88.10 2.35 34.57
C LEU A 294 88.95 1.06 34.44
N ILE A 295 89.47 0.49 35.54
CA ILE A 295 90.38 -0.67 35.49
C ILE A 295 89.70 -2.01 35.84
N LEU A 296 88.47 -2.04 36.38
CA LEU A 296 87.89 -3.26 36.98
C LEU A 296 86.44 -3.60 36.56
N GLY A 297 86.11 -3.47 35.27
CA GLY A 297 84.74 -3.72 34.79
C GLY A 297 84.61 -4.56 33.52
N ARG A 298 85.41 -5.62 33.35
CA ARG A 298 85.20 -6.61 32.29
C ARG A 298 84.15 -7.63 32.75
N SER A 299 83.06 -7.70 31.99
CA SER A 299 81.95 -8.66 31.99
C SER A 299 81.98 -9.78 33.04
N GLN A 300 81.02 -9.75 33.97
CA GLN A 300 80.46 -10.98 34.55
C GLN A 300 78.95 -10.99 34.34
N ALA A 301 78.51 -11.98 33.56
CA ALA A 301 77.13 -12.39 33.47
C ALA A 301 76.60 -12.68 34.89
N ALA A 302 75.40 -12.21 35.20
CA ALA A 302 74.79 -12.43 36.50
C ALA A 302 74.44 -13.92 36.66
N ALA A 303 75.12 -14.57 37.60
CA ALA A 303 74.70 -15.84 38.17
C ALA A 303 73.43 -15.63 39.02
N ALA A 304 72.47 -16.55 38.90
CA ALA A 304 71.26 -16.56 39.72
C ALA A 304 71.57 -16.89 41.20
N PRO A 305 70.93 -16.21 42.18
CA PRO A 305 70.86 -16.72 43.53
C PRO A 305 69.41 -17.03 43.97
N ARG A 306 69.25 -18.32 44.30
CA ARG A 306 68.41 -19.00 45.31
C ARG A 306 67.32 -18.20 46.05
N ARG A 307 66.12 -18.81 46.03
CA ARG A 307 64.92 -18.59 46.87
C ARG A 307 65.24 -18.20 48.33
N GLY A 308 64.74 -17.04 48.74
CA GLY A 308 64.43 -16.71 50.15
C GLY A 308 62.99 -17.08 50.50
N GLN A 309 62.71 -17.28 51.79
CA GLN A 309 61.40 -17.67 52.33
C GLN A 309 60.29 -16.64 52.07
N LEU A 310 59.08 -17.13 51.80
CA LEU A 310 57.85 -16.36 51.66
C LEU A 310 57.35 -15.85 53.04
N PRO A 311 56.80 -14.62 53.13
CA PRO A 311 56.03 -14.20 54.30
C PRO A 311 54.72 -14.99 54.43
N VAL A 312 54.35 -15.33 55.67
CA VAL A 312 53.09 -16.00 56.05
C VAL A 312 51.95 -14.96 56.17
N PRO A 313 50.67 -15.32 55.88
CA PRO A 313 49.59 -14.36 55.64
C PRO A 313 49.06 -13.70 56.92
N THR A 314 48.65 -12.43 56.82
CA THR A 314 47.76 -11.80 57.80
C THR A 314 46.34 -11.69 57.24
N ASN A 315 45.40 -12.27 57.99
CA ASN A 315 43.96 -12.23 57.74
C ASN A 315 43.39 -10.82 57.88
N ILE A 316 42.62 -10.43 56.87
CA ILE A 316 41.72 -9.28 56.81
C ILE A 316 40.49 -9.56 57.71
N PRO A 317 39.79 -8.53 58.19
CA PRO A 317 38.33 -8.56 58.11
C PRO A 317 37.77 -7.42 57.24
N SER A 318 36.99 -7.86 56.26
CA SER A 318 35.94 -7.15 55.52
C SER A 318 36.33 -6.06 54.53
N ASP A 319 36.35 -6.46 53.26
CA ASP A 319 35.69 -5.74 52.18
C ASP A 319 34.26 -5.32 52.57
N ARG A 320 33.93 -4.06 52.27
CA ARG A 320 32.60 -3.55 51.93
C ARG A 320 32.83 -2.30 51.07
N GLU A 321 32.09 -1.96 50.03
CA GLU A 321 31.07 -2.57 49.18
C GLU A 321 30.80 -1.46 48.12
N TYR A 322 30.55 -1.85 46.87
CA TYR A 322 29.79 -1.15 45.83
C TYR A 322 29.92 0.39 45.63
N ALA A 323 30.36 0.78 44.44
CA ALA A 323 29.82 1.98 43.78
C ALA A 323 28.66 1.52 42.86
N SER A 324 27.44 1.57 43.38
CA SER A 324 26.22 1.50 42.56
C SER A 324 26.05 2.81 41.81
N VAL A 325 25.90 2.73 40.49
CA VAL A 325 25.43 3.85 39.69
C VAL A 325 23.91 3.85 39.77
N ASP A 326 23.37 4.76 40.58
CA ASP A 326 21.94 4.97 40.73
C ASP A 326 21.32 5.60 39.46
N ASN A 327 20.21 4.99 39.05
CA ASN A 327 19.10 5.58 38.29
C ASN A 327 19.27 5.85 36.78
N TYR A 328 18.89 4.85 35.98
CA TYR A 328 18.04 5.11 34.80
C TYR A 328 16.69 4.39 34.98
N SER A 329 15.62 5.18 35.03
CA SER A 329 14.24 4.70 35.11
C SER A 329 13.82 4.05 33.80
N ILE A 330 13.32 2.81 33.89
CA ILE A 330 12.61 2.12 32.82
C ILE A 330 11.14 2.57 32.86
N ILE A 331 10.65 3.04 31.72
CA ILE A 331 9.23 3.36 31.47
C ILE A 331 8.41 2.08 31.71
N GLN A 332 7.43 2.15 32.61
CA GLN A 332 6.41 1.10 32.78
C GLN A 332 5.19 1.39 31.89
N HIS A 333 4.62 0.30 31.37
CA HIS A 333 3.63 0.17 30.29
C HIS A 333 2.41 1.09 30.34
#